data_AF-A0A1B1I0W5-F1
#
_entry.id   AF-A0A1B1I0W5-F1
#
_cell.length_a   1.000
_cell.length_b   1.000
_cell.length_c   1.000
_cell.angle_alpha   90.00
_cell.angle_beta   90.00
_cell.angle_gamma   90.00
#
_symmetry.space_group_name_H-M   'P 1'
#
loop_
_entity.id
_entity.type
_entity.pdbx_description
1 polymer ?
#
loop_
_entity_poly.entity_id
_entity_poly.type
_entity_poly.pdbx_seq_one_letter_code
_entity_poly.pdbx_strand_id
1 'polypeptide(L)'
;MASLKQMEKRWENLRRKQEALQQEMKKTKRNMEVQRTNDIGRIIRKTGFPVHNMAILIGALVHAKERIDAGDHQTMDQYISCYTRFQAEHPDAGLDDFMEEAAVQQEEIPESLGSEGGEETNGE
;
A
#
# COMPACT_ATOMS: atom_id res chain seq x y z
N MET A 1 48.07 0.45 12.63
CA MET A 1 47.07 -0.53 12.14
C MET A 1 46.25 -1.00 13.33
N ALA A 2 44.92 -1.06 13.24
CA ALA A 2 44.10 -1.55 14.35
C ALA A 2 44.40 -3.04 14.59
N SER A 3 44.41 -3.48 15.85
CA SER A 3 44.60 -4.90 16.19
C SER A 3 43.39 -5.72 15.71
N LEU A 4 43.60 -6.96 15.29
CA LEU A 4 42.55 -7.87 14.80
C LEU A 4 41.38 -7.98 15.79
N LYS A 5 41.69 -8.07 17.09
CA LYS A 5 40.70 -8.07 18.18
C LYS A 5 39.87 -6.78 18.27
N GLN A 6 40.45 -5.63 17.91
CA GLN A 6 39.72 -4.36 17.85
C GLN A 6 38.81 -4.31 16.63
N MET A 7 39.19 -4.94 15.51
CA MET A 7 38.36 -5.04 14.31
C MET A 7 37.17 -5.99 14.54
N GLU A 8 37.39 -7.17 15.14
CA GLU A 8 36.32 -8.11 15.51
C GLU A 8 35.28 -7.46 16.41
N LYS A 9 35.72 -6.78 17.48
CA LYS A 9 34.82 -6.07 18.39
C LYS A 9 34.03 -4.96 17.69
N ARG A 10 34.64 -4.26 16.72
CA ARG A 10 33.96 -3.25 15.92
C ARG A 10 32.93 -3.89 15.00
N TRP A 11 33.26 -5.02 14.37
CA TRP A 11 32.36 -5.75 13.49
C TRP A 11 31.13 -6.27 14.26
N GLU A 12 31.32 -6.89 15.43
CA GLU A 12 30.20 -7.34 16.28
C GLU A 12 29.28 -6.18 16.69
N ASN A 13 29.85 -5.05 17.07
CA ASN A 13 29.07 -3.86 17.41
C ASN A 13 28.29 -3.31 16.21
N LEU A 14 28.90 -3.27 15.03
CA LEU A 14 28.22 -2.83 13.80
C LEU A 14 27.08 -3.79 13.43
N ARG A 15 27.30 -5.09 13.54
CA ARG A 15 26.27 -6.11 13.29
C ARG A 15 25.08 -5.96 14.25
N ARG A 16 25.33 -5.78 15.55
CA ARG A 16 24.25 -5.54 16.53
C ARG A 16 23.45 -4.28 16.22
N LYS A 17 24.12 -3.19 15.81
CA LYS A 17 23.44 -1.95 15.40
C LYS A 17 22.59 -2.17 14.15
N GLN A 18 23.08 -2.93 13.18
CA GLN A 18 22.32 -3.27 11.98
C GLN A 18 21.08 -4.11 12.31
N GLU A 19 21.22 -5.11 13.18
CA GLU A 19 20.09 -5.95 13.63
C GLU A 19 19.04 -5.11 14.39
N ALA A 20 19.47 -4.22 15.29
CA ALA A 20 18.57 -3.31 15.99
C ALA A 20 17.83 -2.37 15.02
N LEU A 21 18.54 -1.78 14.06
CA LEU A 21 17.95 -0.90 13.06
C LEU A 21 16.93 -1.65 12.18
N GLN A 22 17.22 -2.88 11.79
CA GLN A 22 16.26 -3.71 11.05
C GLN A 22 15.00 -4.02 11.87
N GLN A 23 15.13 -4.26 13.18
CA GLN A 23 13.98 -4.47 14.05
C GLN A 23 13.14 -3.19 14.20
N GLU A 24 13.79 -2.03 14.34
CA GLU A 24 13.09 -0.74 14.36
C GLU A 24 12.36 -0.47 13.06
N MET A 25 13.00 -0.69 11.90
CA MET A 25 12.33 -0.56 10.60
C MET A 25 11.09 -1.45 10.48
N LYS A 26 11.19 -2.72 10.91
CA LYS A 26 10.04 -3.65 10.92
C LYS A 26 8.92 -3.14 11.83
N LYS A 27 9.26 -2.61 13.01
CA LYS A 27 8.29 -2.05 13.95
C LYS A 27 7.62 -0.80 13.40
N THR A 28 8.39 0.12 12.83
CA THR A 28 7.86 1.35 12.21
C THR A 28 6.93 1.00 11.06
N LYS A 29 7.31 0.05 10.19
CA LYS A 29 6.43 -0.42 9.11
C LYS A 29 5.08 -0.92 9.64
N ARG A 30 5.08 -1.80 10.64
CA ARG A 30 3.84 -2.30 11.27
C ARG A 30 3.01 -1.17 11.90
N ASN A 31 3.67 -0.20 12.52
CA ASN A 31 2.97 0.93 13.12
C ASN A 31 2.31 1.82 12.05
N MET A 32 2.98 2.05 10.91
CA MET A 32 2.40 2.77 9.78
C MET A 32 1.18 2.03 9.21
N GLU A 33 1.27 0.71 9.02
CA GLU A 33 0.14 -0.12 8.54
C GLU A 33 -1.07 -0.04 9.50
N VAL A 34 -0.83 -0.10 10.81
CA VAL A 34 -1.89 0.02 11.84
C VAL A 34 -2.49 1.42 11.82
N GLN A 35 -1.67 2.46 11.73
CA GLN A 35 -2.15 3.85 11.69
C GLN A 35 -3.00 4.09 10.44
N ARG A 36 -2.53 3.66 9.26
CA ARG A 36 -3.28 3.73 8.00
C ARG A 36 -4.64 3.05 8.12
N THR A 37 -4.68 1.85 8.71
CA THR A 37 -5.94 1.10 8.93
C THR A 37 -6.89 1.86 9.86
N ASN A 38 -6.37 2.46 10.93
CA ASN A 38 -7.16 3.24 11.88
C ASN A 38 -7.73 4.51 11.23
N ASP A 39 -6.96 5.16 10.37
CA ASP A 39 -7.36 6.38 9.68
C ASP A 39 -8.45 6.09 8.64
N ILE A 40 -8.32 5.00 7.87
CA ILE A 40 -9.40 4.50 7.00
C ILE A 40 -10.67 4.24 7.82
N GLY A 41 -10.55 3.53 8.95
CA GLY A 41 -11.69 3.24 9.82
C GLY A 41 -12.33 4.49 10.43
N ARG A 42 -11.57 5.57 10.61
CA ARG A 42 -12.08 6.87 11.08
C ARG A 42 -12.84 7.59 9.97
N ILE A 43 -12.30 7.60 8.75
CA ILE A 43 -12.92 8.19 7.57
C ILE A 43 -14.25 7.50 7.25
N ILE A 44 -14.26 6.16 7.21
CA ILE A 44 -15.49 5.39 6.95
C ILE A 44 -16.57 5.66 8.00
N ARG A 45 -16.20 5.90 9.28
CA ARG A 45 -17.17 6.29 10.30
C ARG A 45 -17.84 7.64 10.01
N LYS A 46 -17.11 8.59 9.41
CA LYS A 46 -17.68 9.90 9.03
C LYS A 46 -18.79 9.77 7.97
N THR A 47 -18.80 8.70 7.16
CA THR A 47 -19.85 8.45 6.15
C THR A 47 -21.14 7.86 6.74
N GLY A 48 -21.16 7.54 8.04
CA GLY A 48 -22.29 6.84 8.68
C GLY A 48 -22.33 5.34 8.38
N PHE A 49 -21.31 4.79 7.72
CA PHE A 49 -21.24 3.37 7.40
C PHE A 49 -21.11 2.54 8.69
N PRO A 50 -21.80 1.38 8.80
CA PRO A 50 -21.78 0.55 9.99
C PRO A 50 -20.47 -0.26 10.12
N VAL A 51 -19.37 0.42 10.46
CA VAL A 51 -18.02 -0.16 10.55
C VAL A 51 -17.89 -1.32 11.55
N HIS A 52 -18.79 -1.41 12.52
CA HIS A 52 -18.81 -2.51 13.48
C HIS A 52 -19.32 -3.82 12.86
N ASN A 53 -20.01 -3.74 11.72
CA ASN A 53 -20.40 -4.90 10.93
C ASN A 53 -19.36 -5.16 9.83
N MET A 54 -18.29 -5.87 10.21
CA MET A 54 -17.18 -6.20 9.31
C MET A 54 -17.63 -7.00 8.08
N ALA A 55 -18.67 -7.82 8.19
CA ALA A 55 -19.17 -8.60 7.05
C ALA A 55 -19.73 -7.69 5.95
N ILE A 56 -20.44 -6.62 6.32
CA ILE A 56 -20.96 -5.64 5.35
C ILE A 56 -19.81 -4.84 4.73
N LEU A 57 -18.83 -4.41 5.54
CA LEU A 57 -17.67 -3.68 5.02
C LEU A 57 -16.88 -4.51 4.01
N ILE A 58 -16.54 -5.75 4.38
CA ILE A 58 -15.81 -6.66 3.50
C ILE A 58 -16.64 -6.96 2.25
N GLY A 59 -17.93 -7.25 2.39
CA GLY A 59 -18.82 -7.50 1.26
C GLY A 59 -18.89 -6.34 0.28
N ALA A 60 -18.98 -5.08 0.78
CA ALA A 60 -18.98 -3.90 -0.07
C ALA A 60 -17.63 -3.72 -0.82
N LEU A 61 -16.51 -3.96 -0.15
CA LEU A 61 -15.17 -3.88 -0.76
C LEU A 61 -14.98 -4.96 -1.84
N VAL A 62 -15.41 -6.20 -1.57
CA VAL A 62 -15.34 -7.31 -2.54
C VAL A 62 -16.21 -7.00 -3.77
N HIS A 63 -17.44 -6.54 -3.56
CA HIS A 63 -18.32 -6.15 -4.66
C HIS A 63 -17.73 -5.01 -5.51
N ALA A 64 -17.13 -3.99 -4.87
CA ALA A 64 -16.46 -2.92 -5.60
C ALA A 64 -15.26 -3.43 -6.42
N LYS A 65 -14.47 -4.36 -5.85
CA LYS A 65 -13.35 -5.00 -6.55
C LYS A 65 -13.82 -5.75 -7.81
N GLU A 66 -14.90 -6.53 -7.71
CA GLU A 66 -15.44 -7.27 -8.86
C GLU A 66 -15.83 -6.34 -10.02
N ARG A 67 -16.39 -5.16 -9.72
CA ARG A 67 -16.71 -4.13 -10.72
C ARG A 67 -15.47 -3.54 -11.36
N ILE A 68 -14.43 -3.30 -10.56
CA ILE A 68 -13.15 -2.79 -11.04
C ILE A 68 -12.50 -3.80 -11.99
N ASP A 69 -12.42 -5.06 -11.57
CA ASP A 69 -11.83 -6.13 -12.39
C ASP A 69 -12.61 -6.37 -13.69
N ALA A 70 -13.93 -6.15 -13.67
CA ALA A 70 -14.78 -6.23 -14.85
C ALA A 70 -14.63 -5.04 -15.81
N GLY A 71 -13.83 -4.01 -15.48
CA GLY A 71 -13.65 -2.82 -16.31
C GLY A 71 -14.88 -1.92 -16.35
N ASP A 72 -15.70 -1.91 -15.30
CA ASP A 72 -16.91 -1.08 -15.21
C ASP A 72 -16.55 0.39 -14.94
N HIS A 73 -16.08 1.08 -15.98
CA HIS A 73 -15.60 2.47 -15.91
C HIS A 73 -16.67 3.43 -15.38
N GLN A 74 -17.94 3.21 -15.71
CA GLN A 74 -19.03 4.04 -15.21
C GLN A 74 -19.13 3.97 -13.69
N THR A 75 -18.98 2.77 -13.12
CA THR A 75 -18.98 2.56 -11.67
C THR A 75 -17.73 3.18 -11.02
N MET A 76 -16.56 3.08 -11.66
CA MET A 76 -15.33 3.75 -11.19
C MET A 76 -15.47 5.26 -11.14
N ASP A 77 -16.00 5.88 -12.20
CA ASP A 77 -16.23 7.33 -12.27
C ASP A 77 -17.20 7.82 -11.19
N GLN A 78 -18.21 7.00 -10.87
CA GLN A 78 -19.11 7.27 -9.76
C GLN A 78 -18.39 7.23 -8.41
N TYR A 79 -17.51 6.25 -8.19
CA TYR A 79 -16.71 6.16 -6.96
C TYR A 79 -15.80 7.38 -6.79
N ILE A 80 -15.13 7.80 -7.86
CA ILE A 80 -14.29 9.02 -7.87
C ILE A 80 -15.13 10.25 -7.54
N SER A 81 -16.29 10.39 -8.19
CA SER A 81 -17.20 11.53 -7.95
C SER A 81 -17.70 11.57 -6.50
N CYS A 82 -18.07 10.42 -5.93
CA CYS A 82 -18.48 10.31 -4.53
C CYS A 82 -17.33 10.69 -3.58
N TYR A 83 -16.11 10.26 -3.89
CA TYR A 83 -14.91 10.60 -3.11
C TYR A 83 -14.61 12.10 -3.15
N THR A 84 -14.60 12.72 -4.33
CA THR A 84 -14.35 14.17 -4.48
C THR A 84 -15.39 14.99 -3.72
N ARG A 85 -16.66 14.60 -3.79
CA ARG A 85 -17.72 15.25 -3.01
C ARG A 85 -17.50 15.11 -1.51
N PHE A 86 -17.17 13.91 -1.04
CA PHE A 86 -16.87 13.67 0.37
C PHE A 86 -15.69 14.52 0.86
N GLN A 87 -14.62 14.65 0.07
CA GLN A 87 -13.48 15.48 0.41
C GLN A 87 -13.86 16.96 0.54
N ALA A 88 -14.72 17.47 -0.36
CA ALA A 88 -15.21 18.84 -0.29
C ALA A 88 -16.09 19.09 0.95
N GLU A 89 -16.86 18.09 1.39
CA GLU A 89 -17.70 18.16 2.59
C GLU A 89 -16.89 17.95 3.89
N HIS A 90 -15.70 17.33 3.81
CA HIS A 90 -14.86 17.00 4.96
C HIS A 90 -13.37 17.35 4.74
N PRO A 91 -13.02 18.65 4.65
CA PRO A 91 -11.64 19.09 4.44
C PRO A 91 -10.68 18.73 5.60
N ASP A 92 -11.22 18.42 6.79
CA ASP A 92 -10.48 18.03 7.98
C ASP A 92 -10.22 16.52 8.09
N ALA A 93 -10.67 15.72 7.12
CA ALA A 93 -10.62 14.25 7.21
C ALA A 93 -9.22 13.65 7.01
N GLY A 94 -8.19 14.45 6.68
CA GLY A 94 -6.81 13.97 6.52
C GLY A 94 -6.66 12.99 5.36
N LEU A 95 -7.36 13.25 4.25
CA LEU A 95 -7.42 12.38 3.07
C LEU A 95 -6.21 12.55 2.14
N ASP A 96 -5.49 13.66 2.22
CA ASP A 96 -4.35 13.96 1.34
C ASP A 96 -3.22 12.93 1.50
N ASP A 97 -3.00 12.41 2.72
CA ASP A 97 -2.00 11.39 3.04
C ASP A 97 -2.23 10.05 2.28
N PHE A 98 -3.47 9.77 1.86
CA PHE A 98 -3.81 8.51 1.18
C PHE A 98 -3.54 8.53 -0.32
N MET A 99 -3.57 9.70 -0.96
CA MET A 99 -3.29 9.82 -2.40
C MET A 99 -1.79 9.71 -2.69
N GLU A 100 -0.95 10.27 -1.82
CA GLU A 100 0.50 10.25 -1.98
C GLU A 100 1.06 8.80 -1.94
N GLU A 101 0.56 7.96 -1.02
CA GLU A 101 0.95 6.54 -0.95
C GLU A 101 0.45 5.67 -2.12
N ALA A 102 -0.66 6.05 -2.78
CA ALA A 102 -1.18 5.31 -3.93
C ALA A 102 -0.37 5.60 -5.20
N ALA A 103 0.08 6.85 -5.38
CA ALA A 103 0.95 7.24 -6.49
C ALA A 103 2.31 6.53 -6.42
N VAL A 104 2.92 6.45 -5.22
CA VAL A 104 4.22 5.79 -5.01
C VAL A 104 4.16 4.28 -5.30
N GLN A 105 3.05 3.61 -4.99
CA GLN A 105 2.90 2.17 -5.28
C GLN A 105 2.69 1.84 -6.76
N GLN A 106 2.18 2.79 -7.57
CA GLN A 106 2.03 2.59 -9.02
C GLN A 106 3.36 2.72 -9.77
N GLU A 107 4.31 3.51 -9.27
CA GLU A 107 5.64 3.65 -9.87
C GLU A 107 6.58 2.44 -9.61
N GLU A 108 6.23 1.53 -8.70
CA GLU A 108 7.06 0.35 -8.36
C GLU A 108 6.69 -0.94 -9.12
N ILE A 109 5.77 -0.90 -10.10
CA ILE A 109 5.57 -2.03 -11.01
C ILE A 109 6.65 -1.95 -12.09
N PRO A 110 7.67 -2.84 -12.12
CA PRO A 110 8.64 -2.79 -13.20
C PRO A 110 7.95 -3.25 -14.48
N GLU A 111 7.75 -2.33 -15.40
CA GLU A 111 7.55 -2.63 -16.82
C GLU A 111 8.83 -3.29 -17.39
N SER A 112 9.09 -4.54 -17.02
CA SER A 112 10.14 -5.34 -17.68
C SER A 112 9.93 -6.84 -17.53
N LEU A 113 8.78 -7.36 -17.95
CA LEU A 113 8.73 -8.69 -18.56
C LEU A 113 7.78 -8.61 -19.75
N GLY A 114 8.22 -7.87 -20.77
CA GLY A 114 7.72 -8.00 -22.12
C GLY A 114 7.91 -9.44 -22.57
N SER A 115 6.78 -10.12 -22.72
CA SER A 115 6.57 -11.33 -23.48
C SER A 115 7.27 -11.27 -24.84
N GLU A 116 8.45 -11.88 -24.98
CA GLU A 116 8.93 -12.36 -26.28
C GLU A 116 8.33 -13.75 -26.54
N GLY A 117 7.14 -13.75 -27.15
CA GLY A 117 6.65 -14.87 -27.93
C GLY A 117 6.96 -14.60 -29.40
N GLY A 118 7.60 -15.54 -30.08
CA GLY A 118 7.94 -15.42 -31.49
C GLY A 118 8.52 -16.70 -32.07
N GLU A 119 7.64 -17.68 -32.24
CA GLU A 119 7.65 -18.78 -33.22
C GLU A 119 8.85 -18.84 -34.20
N GLU A 120 9.70 -19.86 -34.06
CA GLU A 120 10.49 -20.38 -35.19
C GLU A 120 9.72 -21.55 -35.83
N THR A 121 8.92 -21.24 -36.85
CA THR A 121 8.43 -22.23 -37.82
C THR A 121 8.69 -21.74 -39.25
N ASN A 122 9.45 -22.55 -39.98
CA ASN A 122 9.45 -22.83 -41.44
C ASN A 122 10.90 -23.11 -41.86
N GLY A 123 11.28 -24.19 -42.52
CA GLY A 123 10.53 -25.12 -43.37
C GLY A 123 11.30 -25.24 -44.71
N GLU A 124 11.49 -26.49 -45.15
CA GLU A 124 12.16 -26.98 -46.38
C GLU A 124 13.69 -27.13 -46.38
#